data_AF-A0A1Y3AFY9-F1
#
_entry.id   AF-A0A1Y3AFY9-F1
#
_cell.length_a   1.000
_cell.length_b   1.000
_cell.length_c   1.000
_cell.angle_alpha   90.00
_cell.angle_beta   90.00
_cell.angle_gamma   90.00
#
_symmetry.space_group_name_H-M   'P 1'
#
loop_
_entity.id
_entity.type
_entity.pdbx_description
1 polymer ?
#
loop_
_entity_poly.entity_id
_entity_poly.type
_entity_poly.pdbx_seq_one_letter_code
_entity_poly.pdbx_strand_id
1 'polypeptide(L)'
;MGADGDGVSGSDAPAEASADAGADAAIDDAPVVAGFFSGCGGLDLGFERAGFDVALGSDQWEPAAETYRRNFSDTEFLDGDVRELDAPAIREAVAGAGYDPDGIDVVIGGPPCQGFSRLNNEQIELDEMEKDRRNTLFEEFLRVVSVLEPQLVLMENVRDLINRQTSDDRYVKDLIVDEFAAHGYKCEYRVLEAEQYGVPQKRRRIFFIGTDRDVPIRFPEPTTPEGSWRTAGEALADATDDLPNMTYADTGEKTLERIRHVPPGGYYRDLPDRLKTKKYQCDCEDTDACPHEPEIVKRYGTYLRRLD
;
A
#
# COMPACT_ATOMS: atom_id res chain seq x y z
N MET A 1 72.07 -25.51 41.21
CA MET A 1 72.89 -26.24 40.22
C MET A 1 71.95 -26.75 39.15
N GLY A 2 72.21 -26.39 37.88
CA GLY A 2 71.51 -26.83 36.66
C GLY A 2 70.15 -26.15 36.46
N ALA A 3 69.94 -25.12 35.63
CA ALA A 3 70.30 -24.81 34.23
C ALA A 3 69.40 -25.49 33.17
N ASP A 4 68.93 -24.62 32.26
CA ASP A 4 68.41 -24.83 30.89
C ASP A 4 67.00 -25.44 30.74
N GLY A 5 66.08 -24.96 29.89
CA GLY A 5 66.11 -23.96 28.80
C GLY A 5 64.92 -24.25 27.84
N ASP A 6 64.46 -23.22 27.12
CA ASP A 6 63.54 -23.23 25.96
C ASP A 6 62.05 -23.58 26.22
N GLY A 7 61.02 -22.94 25.64
CA GLY A 7 60.92 -21.90 24.63
C GLY A 7 59.51 -21.91 24.01
N VAL A 8 58.85 -20.74 24.02
CA VAL A 8 57.97 -20.17 22.98
C VAL A 8 56.52 -20.65 22.76
N SER A 9 55.69 -19.61 22.51
CA SER A 9 54.33 -19.51 21.92
C SER A 9 53.17 -19.75 22.90
N GLY A 10 52.21 -18.85 23.07
CA GLY A 10 51.79 -17.70 22.27
C GLY A 10 50.31 -17.87 21.95
N SER A 11 49.43 -17.29 22.77
CA SER A 11 48.06 -16.97 22.37
C SER A 11 47.51 -15.90 23.31
N ASP A 12 47.53 -14.66 22.82
CA ASP A 12 46.84 -13.53 23.39
C ASP A 12 45.32 -13.81 23.42
N ALA A 13 44.77 -13.95 24.63
CA ALA A 13 43.35 -13.76 24.85
C ALA A 13 43.14 -12.29 25.21
N PRO A 14 42.35 -11.50 24.46
CA PRO A 14 42.12 -10.13 24.84
C PRO A 14 41.18 -10.09 26.06
N ALA A 15 41.55 -9.21 26.98
CA ALA A 15 40.85 -8.94 28.22
C ALA A 15 39.41 -8.47 27.98
N GLU A 16 38.49 -8.97 28.79
CA GLU A 16 37.15 -8.41 28.96
C GLU A 16 37.28 -6.99 29.53
N ALA A 17 37.07 -6.00 28.68
CA ALA A 17 36.86 -4.63 29.11
C ALA A 17 35.37 -4.43 29.39
N SER A 18 35.02 -4.41 30.67
CA SER A 18 33.75 -3.90 31.16
C SER A 18 33.67 -2.41 30.84
N ALA A 19 32.77 -2.03 29.94
CA ALA A 19 32.37 -0.64 29.74
C ALA A 19 30.96 -0.47 30.32
N ASP A 20 30.92 -0.14 31.60
CA ASP A 20 29.85 0.65 32.19
C ASP A 20 29.89 2.02 31.51
N ALA A 21 29.03 2.20 30.50
CA ALA A 21 28.80 3.47 29.84
C ALA A 21 27.44 3.97 30.31
N GLY A 22 27.49 5.11 31.00
CA GLY A 22 26.37 5.68 31.73
C GLY A 22 25.09 5.79 30.90
N ALA A 23 23.99 5.43 31.55
CA ALA A 23 22.66 5.84 31.19
C ALA A 23 22.56 7.37 31.35
N ASP A 24 22.99 8.10 30.32
CA ASP A 24 22.48 9.44 30.07
C ASP A 24 21.17 9.27 29.29
N ALA A 25 20.07 9.66 29.94
CA ALA A 25 18.72 9.62 29.42
C ALA A 25 18.60 10.48 28.15
N ALA A 26 18.56 9.84 26.98
CA ALA A 26 17.97 10.43 25.80
C ALA A 26 16.45 10.29 25.94
N ILE A 27 15.71 11.39 25.89
CA ILE A 27 14.27 11.33 25.64
C ILE A 27 14.14 10.87 24.18
N ASP A 28 13.73 9.62 24.03
CA ASP A 28 13.62 8.87 22.78
C ASP A 28 12.20 9.10 22.23
N ASP A 29 11.92 10.29 21.68
CA ASP A 29 10.62 10.53 21.04
C ASP A 29 10.66 9.94 19.62
N ALA A 30 9.89 8.87 19.42
CA ALA A 30 9.69 8.26 18.12
C ALA A 30 9.05 9.27 17.15
N PRO A 31 9.43 9.28 15.86
CA PRO A 31 8.82 10.16 14.89
C PRO A 31 7.33 9.84 14.72
N VAL A 32 6.51 10.88 14.56
CA VAL A 32 5.06 10.78 14.63
C VAL A 32 4.44 10.77 13.22
N VAL A 33 3.48 9.87 12.99
CA VAL A 33 2.78 9.74 11.71
C VAL A 33 1.27 9.90 11.83
N ALA A 34 0.67 10.60 10.87
CA ALA A 34 -0.79 10.69 10.70
C ALA A 34 -1.22 10.10 9.35
N GLY A 35 -2.13 9.13 9.39
CA GLY A 35 -2.67 8.42 8.24
C GLY A 35 -4.04 8.93 7.79
N PHE A 36 -4.18 9.13 6.48
CA PHE A 36 -5.45 9.48 5.84
C PHE A 36 -5.72 8.52 4.68
N PHE A 37 -6.98 8.16 4.46
CA PHE A 37 -7.33 7.03 3.60
C PHE A 37 -6.67 5.72 4.09
N SER A 38 -6.61 5.54 5.41
CA SER A 38 -5.88 4.44 6.06
C SER A 38 -6.49 3.07 5.73
N GLY A 39 -7.77 3.00 5.34
CA GLY A 39 -8.49 1.75 5.20
C GLY A 39 -8.40 0.94 6.50
N CYS A 40 -7.96 -0.32 6.40
CA CYS A 40 -7.74 -1.17 7.59
C CYS A 40 -6.37 -0.97 8.26
N GLY A 41 -5.58 0.04 7.86
CA GLY A 41 -4.33 0.42 8.51
C GLY A 41 -3.08 -0.30 7.99
N GLY A 42 -3.11 -0.83 6.76
CA GLY A 42 -1.98 -1.58 6.21
C GLY A 42 -0.72 -0.74 5.99
N LEU A 43 -0.86 0.55 5.65
CA LEU A 43 0.26 1.47 5.50
C LEU A 43 0.77 1.93 6.87
N ASP A 44 -0.17 2.28 7.76
CA ASP A 44 0.04 2.69 9.15
C ASP A 44 0.83 1.62 9.93
N LEU A 45 0.44 0.34 9.80
CA LEU A 45 1.14 -0.80 10.40
C LEU A 45 2.61 -0.89 9.95
N GLY A 46 2.89 -0.48 8.72
CA GLY A 46 4.25 -0.45 8.20
C GLY A 46 5.12 0.57 8.92
N PHE A 47 4.55 1.74 9.25
CA PHE A 47 5.22 2.80 10.01
C PHE A 47 5.35 2.44 11.49
N GLU A 48 4.30 1.91 12.12
CA GLU A 48 4.36 1.41 13.50
C GLU A 48 5.49 0.37 13.66
N ARG A 49 5.58 -0.60 12.75
CA ARG A 49 6.66 -1.60 12.74
C ARG A 49 8.04 -1.03 12.46
N ALA A 50 8.12 0.14 11.83
CA ALA A 50 9.37 0.87 11.60
C ALA A 50 9.78 1.72 12.82
N GLY A 51 8.99 1.74 13.89
CA GLY A 51 9.24 2.48 15.13
C GLY A 51 8.71 3.91 15.12
N PHE A 52 7.68 4.20 14.31
CA PHE A 52 6.96 5.48 14.36
C PHE A 52 5.76 5.36 15.28
N ASP A 53 5.43 6.46 15.95
CA ASP A 53 4.18 6.59 16.70
C ASP A 53 3.05 6.99 15.77
N VAL A 54 2.02 6.14 15.66
CA VAL A 54 0.84 6.43 14.84
C VAL A 54 -0.14 7.27 15.66
N ALA A 55 -0.17 8.58 15.39
CA ALA A 55 -1.02 9.52 16.10
C ALA A 55 -2.49 9.40 15.70
N LEU A 56 -2.75 9.17 14.42
CA LEU A 56 -4.09 9.23 13.85
C LEU A 56 -4.22 8.30 12.64
N GLY A 57 -5.32 7.56 12.56
CA GLY A 57 -5.81 6.98 11.31
C GLY A 57 -7.10 7.66 10.87
N SER A 58 -7.39 7.71 9.56
CA SER A 58 -8.63 8.28 9.06
C SER A 58 -9.14 7.57 7.80
N ASP A 59 -10.43 7.23 7.79
CA ASP A 59 -11.15 6.73 6.62
C ASP A 59 -12.66 7.01 6.77
N GLN A 60 -13.39 6.98 5.66
CA GLN A 60 -14.85 7.14 5.65
C GLN A 60 -15.61 5.81 5.68
N TRP A 61 -14.94 4.70 5.35
CA TRP A 61 -15.61 3.42 5.16
C TRP A 61 -15.66 2.61 6.45
N GLU A 62 -16.83 2.61 7.11
CA GLU A 62 -17.02 2.00 8.43
C GLU A 62 -16.47 0.55 8.59
N PRO A 63 -16.63 -0.39 7.64
CA PRO A 63 -16.03 -1.73 7.78
C PRO A 63 -14.49 -1.72 7.87
N ALA A 64 -13.84 -0.78 7.18
CA ALA A 64 -12.40 -0.58 7.29
C ALA A 64 -12.04 0.08 8.62
N ALA A 65 -12.79 1.09 9.04
CA ALA A 65 -12.65 1.75 10.35
C ALA A 65 -12.78 0.75 11.52
N GLU A 66 -13.80 -0.11 11.49
CA GLU A 66 -14.00 -1.19 12.47
C GLU A 66 -12.80 -2.13 12.53
N THR A 67 -12.24 -2.47 11.37
CA THR A 67 -11.02 -3.29 11.30
C THR A 67 -9.82 -2.54 11.85
N TYR A 68 -9.65 -1.26 11.51
CA TYR A 68 -8.57 -0.42 12.01
C TYR A 68 -8.58 -0.35 13.54
N ARG A 69 -9.70 0.10 14.14
CA ARG A 69 -9.84 0.26 15.60
C ARG A 69 -9.62 -1.05 16.38
N ARG A 70 -9.87 -2.21 15.75
CA ARG A 70 -9.57 -3.52 16.35
C ARG A 70 -8.09 -3.86 16.38
N ASN A 71 -7.31 -3.37 15.41
CA ASN A 71 -5.88 -3.66 15.30
C ASN A 71 -5.00 -2.56 15.92
N PHE A 72 -5.50 -1.33 15.96
CA PHE A 72 -4.85 -0.15 16.54
C PHE A 72 -5.70 0.40 17.69
N SER A 73 -5.81 -0.37 18.77
CA SER A 73 -6.71 -0.03 19.89
C SER A 73 -6.30 1.23 20.67
N ASP A 74 -5.02 1.61 20.56
CA ASP A 74 -4.42 2.75 21.25
C ASP A 74 -4.23 3.96 20.31
N THR A 75 -4.66 3.86 19.05
CA THR A 75 -4.58 4.94 18.06
C THR A 75 -5.95 5.55 17.84
N GLU A 76 -6.02 6.88 17.84
CA GLU A 76 -7.24 7.60 17.53
C GLU A 76 -7.64 7.38 16.07
N PHE A 77 -8.93 7.22 15.80
CA PHE A 77 -9.45 7.04 14.45
C PHE A 77 -10.47 8.11 14.11
N LEU A 78 -10.13 8.96 13.14
CA LEU A 78 -10.99 10.03 12.66
C LEU A 78 -11.90 9.53 11.53
N ASP A 79 -13.13 9.22 11.91
CA ASP A 79 -14.19 8.85 10.97
C ASP A 79 -14.68 10.04 10.16
N GLY A 80 -14.85 9.81 8.86
CA GLY A 80 -15.57 10.73 8.00
C GLY A 80 -14.97 10.87 6.63
N ASP A 81 -15.70 11.60 5.78
CA ASP A 81 -15.18 12.00 4.49
C ASP A 81 -14.15 13.11 4.67
N VAL A 82 -12.92 12.89 4.20
CA VAL A 82 -11.85 13.89 4.28
C VAL A 82 -12.25 15.26 3.72
N ARG A 83 -13.18 15.31 2.75
CA ARG A 83 -13.72 16.56 2.17
C ARG A 83 -14.49 17.41 3.19
N GLU A 84 -14.99 16.79 4.24
CA GLU A 84 -15.78 17.42 5.31
C GLU A 84 -14.94 17.70 6.56
N LEU A 85 -13.70 17.20 6.61
CA LEU A 85 -12.76 17.42 7.72
C LEU A 85 -12.01 18.74 7.52
N ASP A 86 -12.43 19.79 8.22
CA ASP A 86 -11.74 21.08 8.21
C ASP A 86 -10.45 21.08 9.06
N ALA A 87 -9.67 22.16 8.96
CA ALA A 87 -8.40 22.26 9.67
C ALA A 87 -8.54 22.17 11.20
N PRO A 88 -9.51 22.84 11.85
CA PRO A 88 -9.79 22.63 13.27
C PRO A 88 -10.07 21.17 13.62
N ALA A 89 -10.96 20.47 12.89
CA ALA A 89 -11.30 19.08 13.18
C ALA A 89 -10.08 18.16 13.12
N ILE A 90 -9.23 18.31 12.09
CA ILE A 90 -8.00 17.52 11.94
C ILE A 90 -7.05 17.77 13.11
N ARG A 91 -6.80 19.04 13.45
CA ARG A 91 -5.87 19.41 14.52
C ARG A 91 -6.40 19.02 15.90
N GLU A 92 -7.70 19.13 16.13
CA GLU A 92 -8.35 18.67 17.36
C GLU A 92 -8.28 17.14 17.51
N ALA A 93 -8.41 16.37 16.42
CA ALA A 93 -8.24 14.92 16.46
C ALA A 93 -6.81 14.51 16.86
N VAL A 94 -5.79 15.15 16.26
CA VAL A 94 -4.39 14.90 16.63
C VAL A 94 -4.10 15.30 18.09
N ALA A 95 -4.59 16.47 18.52
CA ALA A 95 -4.45 16.91 19.91
C ALA A 95 -5.20 16.01 20.89
N GLY A 96 -6.38 15.53 20.52
CA GLY A 96 -7.19 14.58 21.29
C GLY A 96 -6.50 13.23 21.48
N ALA A 97 -5.70 12.81 20.49
CA ALA A 97 -4.84 11.64 20.56
C ALA A 97 -3.59 11.83 21.44
N GLY A 98 -3.37 13.04 21.97
CA GLY A 98 -2.24 13.36 22.85
C GLY A 98 -0.96 13.84 22.15
N TYR A 99 -1.04 14.16 20.85
CA TYR A 99 0.08 14.64 20.05
C TYR A 99 -0.03 16.14 19.75
N ASP A 100 1.09 16.80 19.51
CA ASP A 100 1.09 18.18 18.99
C ASP A 100 0.75 18.15 17.49
N PRO A 101 -0.30 18.85 17.01
CA PRO A 101 -0.60 18.94 15.58
C PRO A 101 0.54 19.52 14.73
N ASP A 102 1.39 20.36 15.31
CA ASP A 102 2.59 20.90 14.65
C ASP A 102 3.82 19.98 14.79
N GLY A 103 3.67 18.86 15.51
CA GLY A 103 4.68 17.83 15.76
C GLY A 103 4.51 16.57 14.91
N ILE A 104 3.66 16.59 13.88
CA ILE A 104 3.51 15.46 12.95
C ILE A 104 4.71 15.46 11.98
N ASP A 105 5.55 14.42 12.05
CA ASP A 105 6.72 14.30 11.16
C ASP A 105 6.33 13.79 9.77
N VAL A 106 5.32 12.93 9.69
CA VAL A 106 4.92 12.26 8.45
C VAL A 106 3.41 12.26 8.26
N VAL A 107 2.95 12.64 7.06
CA VAL A 107 1.57 12.35 6.61
C VAL A 107 1.59 11.25 5.55
N ILE A 108 0.76 10.23 5.73
CA ILE A 108 0.68 9.07 4.83
C ILE A 108 -0.73 8.89 4.28
N GLY A 109 -0.85 8.38 3.05
CA GLY A 109 -2.18 8.04 2.54
C GLY A 109 -2.23 7.38 1.16
N GLY A 110 -3.37 6.77 0.86
CA GLY A 110 -3.67 6.13 -0.43
C GLY A 110 -4.92 6.71 -1.10
N PRO A 111 -4.95 8.01 -1.46
CA PRO A 111 -6.13 8.64 -2.01
C PRO A 111 -6.60 7.93 -3.30
N PRO A 112 -7.90 7.60 -3.42
CA PRO A 112 -8.39 6.80 -4.52
C PRO A 112 -8.36 7.57 -5.85
N CYS A 113 -7.77 6.97 -6.87
CA CYS A 113 -7.64 7.54 -8.22
C CYS A 113 -8.93 7.40 -9.08
N GLN A 114 -10.12 7.55 -8.49
CA GLN A 114 -11.40 7.26 -9.18
C GLN A 114 -11.79 8.27 -10.28
N GLY A 115 -11.51 9.57 -10.09
CA GLY A 115 -11.67 10.59 -11.14
C GLY A 115 -10.79 10.30 -12.35
N PHE A 116 -9.64 9.70 -12.05
CA PHE A 116 -8.75 8.93 -12.89
C PHE A 116 -9.50 8.04 -13.90
N SER A 117 -9.93 6.88 -13.40
CA SER A 117 -10.29 5.65 -14.14
C SER A 117 -11.36 5.81 -15.24
N ARG A 118 -12.16 6.89 -15.23
CA ARG A 118 -13.25 7.11 -16.19
C ARG A 118 -12.76 7.56 -17.58
N LEU A 119 -11.51 8.00 -17.71
CA LEU A 119 -10.88 8.37 -19.01
C LEU A 119 -10.67 7.19 -19.97
N ASN A 120 -10.93 5.94 -19.55
CA ASN A 120 -10.84 4.75 -20.40
C ASN A 120 -12.16 4.36 -21.08
N ASN A 121 -13.25 5.11 -20.84
CA ASN A 121 -14.51 4.97 -21.56
C ASN A 121 -14.60 6.10 -22.59
N GLU A 122 -14.54 5.75 -23.87
CA GLU A 122 -14.49 6.64 -25.06
C GLU A 122 -15.75 7.51 -25.29
N GLN A 123 -16.62 7.71 -24.29
CA GLN A 123 -17.94 8.34 -24.46
C GLN A 123 -18.30 9.37 -23.39
N ILE A 124 -17.32 10.14 -22.91
CA ILE A 124 -17.65 11.31 -22.09
C ILE A 124 -16.95 12.51 -22.70
N GLU A 125 -17.75 13.50 -23.12
CA GLU A 125 -17.30 14.83 -23.51
C GLU A 125 -16.32 15.33 -22.44
N LEU A 126 -15.04 15.41 -22.82
CA LEU A 126 -13.91 15.55 -21.90
C LEU A 126 -14.08 16.84 -21.08
N ASP A 127 -14.38 17.97 -21.73
CA ASP A 127 -14.31 19.33 -21.14
C ASP A 127 -15.16 19.58 -19.87
N GLU A 128 -16.30 18.91 -19.66
CA GLU A 128 -17.14 19.12 -18.47
C GLU A 128 -16.74 18.21 -17.29
N MET A 129 -16.33 16.96 -17.57
CA MET A 129 -15.79 16.06 -16.54
C MET A 129 -14.38 16.42 -16.12
N GLU A 130 -13.69 17.16 -16.97
CA GLU A 130 -12.35 17.67 -16.75
C GLU A 130 -12.29 18.72 -15.64
N LYS A 131 -13.37 19.48 -15.43
CA LYS A 131 -13.52 20.53 -14.40
C LYS A 131 -14.07 20.06 -13.06
N ASP A 132 -14.89 19.00 -13.05
CA ASP A 132 -15.75 18.72 -11.89
C ASP A 132 -15.26 17.56 -11.00
N ARG A 133 -14.32 16.72 -11.47
CA ARG A 133 -14.00 15.44 -10.76
C ARG A 133 -12.55 14.95 -10.77
N ARG A 134 -11.63 15.64 -11.45
CA ARG A 134 -10.23 15.21 -11.55
C ARG A 134 -9.35 15.95 -10.54
N ASN A 135 -9.54 15.70 -9.25
CA ASN A 135 -8.48 15.73 -8.22
C ASN A 135 -8.97 15.86 -6.77
N THR A 136 -10.26 16.07 -6.50
CA THR A 136 -10.70 16.44 -5.14
C THR A 136 -10.08 15.61 -4.03
N LEU A 137 -10.08 14.27 -4.07
CA LEU A 137 -9.48 13.50 -2.96
C LEU A 137 -7.95 13.55 -2.88
N PHE A 138 -7.25 13.79 -3.99
CA PHE A 138 -5.81 14.05 -3.97
C PHE A 138 -5.51 15.48 -3.50
N GLU A 139 -6.27 16.47 -3.95
CA GLU A 139 -6.23 17.84 -3.45
C GLU A 139 -6.58 17.92 -1.97
N GLU A 140 -7.57 17.15 -1.51
CA GLU A 140 -7.93 17.02 -0.10
C GLU A 140 -6.78 16.39 0.70
N PHE A 141 -6.08 15.39 0.13
CA PHE A 141 -4.88 14.85 0.74
C PHE A 141 -3.80 15.94 0.90
N LEU A 142 -3.54 16.72 -0.14
CA LEU A 142 -2.58 17.83 -0.06
C LEU A 142 -3.07 18.99 0.84
N ARG A 143 -4.39 19.20 0.96
CA ARG A 143 -4.98 20.13 1.92
C ARG A 143 -4.67 19.67 3.34
N VAL A 144 -4.87 18.39 3.65
CA VAL A 144 -4.50 17.80 4.94
C VAL A 144 -3.01 17.96 5.22
N VAL A 145 -2.16 17.67 4.23
CA VAL A 145 -0.70 17.92 4.33
C VAL A 145 -0.42 19.39 4.68
N SER A 146 -1.15 20.33 4.08
CA SER A 146 -0.98 21.77 4.36
C SER A 146 -1.50 22.20 5.73
N VAL A 147 -2.35 21.40 6.38
CA VAL A 147 -2.88 21.67 7.73
C VAL A 147 -1.91 21.21 8.82
N LEU A 148 -1.21 20.11 8.56
CA LEU A 148 -0.29 19.47 9.51
C LEU A 148 1.19 19.79 9.22
N GLU A 149 1.51 20.34 8.04
CA GLU A 149 2.84 20.77 7.60
C GLU A 149 3.98 19.79 7.96
N PRO A 150 3.85 18.49 7.61
CA PRO A 150 4.82 17.46 8.00
C PRO A 150 6.16 17.63 7.28
N GLN A 151 7.22 17.01 7.82
CA GLN A 151 8.53 16.99 7.16
C GLN A 151 8.57 16.04 5.96
N LEU A 152 7.77 14.97 6.03
CA LEU A 152 7.66 13.94 5.00
C LEU A 152 6.19 13.68 4.65
N VAL A 153 5.95 13.40 3.37
CA VAL A 153 4.65 13.00 2.87
C VAL A 153 4.83 11.73 2.04
N LEU A 154 4.06 10.68 2.34
CA LEU A 154 4.06 9.46 1.54
C LEU A 154 2.67 9.20 0.96
N MET A 155 2.60 9.13 -0.36
CA MET A 155 1.37 8.78 -1.07
C MET A 155 1.54 7.46 -1.85
N GLU A 156 0.67 6.49 -1.59
CA GLU A 156 0.59 5.24 -2.36
C GLU A 156 -0.49 5.33 -3.45
N ASN A 157 -0.22 4.69 -4.60
CA ASN A 157 -1.27 4.42 -5.57
C ASN A 157 -1.00 3.20 -6.45
N VAL A 158 -1.96 2.85 -7.30
CA VAL A 158 -1.83 1.78 -8.29
C VAL A 158 -0.74 2.09 -9.33
N ARG A 159 0.00 1.06 -9.77
CA ARG A 159 1.03 1.20 -10.82
C ARG A 159 0.52 1.95 -12.06
N ASP A 160 -0.71 1.68 -12.50
CA ASP A 160 -1.23 2.15 -13.78
C ASP A 160 -1.29 3.68 -13.88
N LEU A 161 -1.21 4.37 -12.74
CA LEU A 161 -1.05 5.83 -12.67
C LEU A 161 0.18 6.34 -13.45
N ILE A 162 1.25 5.54 -13.55
CA ILE A 162 2.50 5.94 -14.22
C ILE A 162 2.35 6.16 -15.73
N ASN A 163 1.42 5.45 -16.37
CA ASN A 163 1.21 5.51 -17.82
C ASN A 163 -0.02 6.34 -18.19
N ARG A 164 -0.65 6.95 -17.19
CA ARG A 164 -1.89 7.68 -17.39
C ARG A 164 -1.61 9.08 -17.91
N GLN A 165 -2.32 9.48 -18.95
CA GLN A 165 -2.25 10.82 -19.52
C GLN A 165 -3.58 11.58 -19.39
N THR A 166 -3.47 12.90 -19.30
CA THR A 166 -4.58 13.85 -19.46
C THR A 166 -4.88 14.09 -20.94
N SER A 167 -5.94 14.85 -21.26
CA SER A 167 -6.33 15.17 -22.64
C SER A 167 -5.29 16.00 -23.39
N ASP A 168 -4.42 16.71 -22.67
CA ASP A 168 -3.28 17.48 -23.17
C ASP A 168 -1.96 16.67 -23.12
N ASP A 169 -2.04 15.34 -23.11
CA ASP A 169 -0.92 14.40 -23.19
C ASP A 169 0.08 14.43 -22.02
N ARG A 170 -0.19 15.16 -20.93
CA ARG A 170 0.66 15.19 -19.73
C ARG A 170 0.45 13.93 -18.89
N TYR A 171 1.53 13.38 -18.33
CA TYR A 171 1.42 12.23 -17.43
C TYR A 171 0.91 12.67 -16.06
N VAL A 172 -0.05 11.93 -15.51
CA VAL A 172 -0.65 12.22 -14.19
C VAL A 172 0.39 12.17 -13.07
N LYS A 173 1.39 11.30 -13.17
CA LYS A 173 2.50 11.24 -12.21
C LYS A 173 3.30 12.56 -12.14
N ASP A 174 3.43 13.26 -13.27
CA ASP A 174 4.19 14.51 -13.36
C ASP A 174 3.33 15.65 -12.79
N LEU A 175 2.01 15.61 -13.01
CA LEU A 175 1.06 16.51 -12.34
C LEU A 175 1.12 16.37 -10.82
N ILE A 176 1.18 15.15 -10.30
CA ILE A 176 1.31 14.92 -8.86
C ILE A 176 2.61 15.54 -8.33
N VAL A 177 3.73 15.36 -9.03
CA VAL A 177 5.01 15.99 -8.64
C VAL A 177 4.91 17.53 -8.65
N ASP A 178 4.28 18.11 -9.67
CA ASP A 178 4.03 19.55 -9.76
C ASP A 178 3.17 20.05 -8.58
N GLU A 179 2.14 19.29 -8.18
CA GLU A 179 1.26 19.65 -7.06
C GLU A 179 1.97 19.54 -5.71
N PHE A 180 2.78 18.49 -5.47
CA PHE A 180 3.65 18.45 -4.28
C PHE A 180 4.57 19.67 -4.22
N ALA A 181 5.15 20.09 -5.34
CA ALA A 181 6.00 21.27 -5.41
C ALA A 181 5.21 22.57 -5.14
N ALA A 182 3.97 22.67 -5.61
CA ALA A 182 3.08 23.80 -5.32
C ALA A 182 2.76 23.92 -3.82
N HIS A 183 2.75 22.79 -3.10
CA HIS A 183 2.60 22.71 -1.65
C HIS A 183 3.93 22.78 -0.87
N GLY A 184 5.05 23.05 -1.53
CA GLY A 184 6.35 23.25 -0.88
C GLY A 184 7.21 22.00 -0.71
N TYR A 185 6.81 20.86 -1.28
CA TYR A 185 7.51 19.59 -1.14
C TYR A 185 8.28 19.21 -2.41
N LYS A 186 9.57 18.91 -2.28
CA LYS A 186 10.31 18.19 -3.32
C LYS A 186 9.81 16.75 -3.35
N CYS A 187 9.36 16.28 -4.50
CA CYS A 187 8.76 14.95 -4.65
C CYS A 187 9.52 14.06 -5.63
N GLU A 188 9.76 12.82 -5.23
CA GLU A 188 10.21 11.74 -6.11
C GLU A 188 9.23 10.56 -6.04
N TYR A 189 9.20 9.72 -7.08
CA TYR A 189 8.36 8.53 -7.09
C TYR A 189 9.08 7.29 -7.59
N ARG A 190 8.66 6.12 -7.10
CA ARG A 190 9.14 4.82 -7.56
C ARG A 190 8.02 3.78 -7.55
N VAL A 191 8.04 2.88 -8.53
CA VAL A 191 7.21 1.67 -8.50
C VAL A 191 7.95 0.58 -7.74
N LEU A 192 7.35 0.08 -6.67
CA LEU A 192 7.87 -1.04 -5.89
C LEU A 192 7.00 -2.29 -6.11
N GLU A 193 7.63 -3.47 -6.04
CA GLU A 193 6.97 -4.76 -6.23
C GLU A 193 7.02 -5.54 -4.91
N ALA A 194 5.85 -5.85 -4.34
CA ALA A 194 5.74 -6.41 -2.99
C ALA A 194 6.49 -7.75 -2.83
N GLU A 195 6.60 -8.54 -3.90
CA GLU A 195 7.39 -9.78 -3.93
C GLU A 195 8.88 -9.58 -3.65
N GLN A 196 9.43 -8.39 -3.93
CA GLN A 196 10.81 -8.02 -3.62
C GLN A 196 11.01 -7.73 -2.12
N TYR A 197 9.93 -7.64 -1.35
CA TYR A 197 9.93 -7.34 0.09
C TYR A 197 9.31 -8.47 0.92
N GLY A 198 9.32 -9.70 0.39
CA GLY A 198 8.93 -10.90 1.12
C GLY A 198 7.44 -11.20 1.11
N VAL A 199 6.63 -10.38 0.42
CA VAL A 199 5.19 -10.63 0.29
C VAL A 199 4.95 -11.66 -0.83
N PRO A 200 4.25 -12.78 -0.57
CA PRO A 200 4.00 -13.84 -1.55
C PRO A 200 2.91 -13.46 -2.58
N GLN A 201 2.99 -12.25 -3.12
CA GLN A 201 2.00 -11.65 -4.01
C GLN A 201 2.69 -10.75 -5.05
N LYS A 202 2.36 -10.96 -6.34
CA LYS A 202 2.72 -10.01 -7.40
C LYS A 202 1.88 -8.75 -7.28
N ARG A 203 2.41 -7.73 -6.60
CA ARG A 203 1.70 -6.46 -6.37
C ARG A 203 2.64 -5.30 -6.60
N ARG A 204 2.37 -4.56 -7.66
CA ARG A 204 3.10 -3.34 -8.02
C ARG A 204 2.33 -2.11 -7.59
N ARG A 205 3.01 -1.20 -6.90
CA ARG A 205 2.46 0.07 -6.41
C ARG A 205 3.45 1.20 -6.64
N ILE A 206 2.93 2.36 -7.00
CA ILE A 206 3.72 3.57 -7.11
C ILE A 206 3.65 4.29 -5.77
N PHE A 207 4.81 4.73 -5.29
CA PHE A 207 4.95 5.51 -4.08
C PHE A 207 5.55 6.86 -4.45
N PHE A 208 4.90 7.93 -3.99
CA PHE A 208 5.42 9.29 -4.05
C PHE A 208 5.91 9.64 -2.65
N ILE A 209 7.14 10.14 -2.54
CA ILE A 209 7.70 10.66 -1.30
C ILE A 209 7.97 12.13 -1.53
N GLY A 210 7.39 12.98 -0.68
CA GLY A 210 7.60 14.42 -0.63
C GLY A 210 8.37 14.81 0.62
N THR A 211 9.27 15.81 0.53
CA THR A 211 9.90 16.45 1.69
C THR A 211 10.07 17.95 1.49
N ASP A 212 9.87 18.73 2.56
CA ASP A 212 10.17 20.16 2.62
C ASP A 212 11.66 20.43 2.93
N ARG A 213 12.41 19.38 3.30
CA ARG A 213 13.82 19.45 3.68
C ARG A 213 14.74 19.35 2.48
N ASP A 214 15.92 19.96 2.59
CA ASP A 214 16.97 19.82 1.59
C ASP A 214 17.79 18.55 1.79
N VAL A 215 17.12 17.40 1.67
CA VAL A 215 17.72 16.06 1.85
C VAL A 215 17.38 15.17 0.65
N PRO A 216 18.26 14.21 0.29
CA PRO A 216 17.98 13.29 -0.80
C PRO A 216 16.88 12.29 -0.41
N ILE A 217 15.92 12.09 -1.31
CA ILE A 217 14.88 11.06 -1.14
C ILE A 217 15.47 9.71 -1.52
N ARG A 218 15.24 8.70 -0.67
CA ARG A 218 15.73 7.32 -0.89
C ARG A 218 14.57 6.34 -0.80
N PHE A 219 14.44 5.52 -1.82
CA PHE A 219 13.54 4.37 -1.80
C PHE A 219 14.27 3.13 -1.32
N PRO A 220 13.57 2.18 -0.68
CA PRO A 220 14.19 0.96 -0.20
C PRO A 220 14.71 0.12 -1.38
N GLU A 221 15.82 -0.56 -1.15
CA GLU A 221 16.29 -1.61 -2.04
C GLU A 221 15.54 -2.93 -1.74
N PRO A 222 15.37 -3.82 -2.73
CA PRO A 222 14.78 -5.14 -2.52
C PRO A 222 15.43 -5.89 -1.34
N THR A 223 14.60 -6.36 -0.40
CA THR A 223 15.08 -7.13 0.77
C THR A 223 15.03 -8.63 0.53
N THR A 224 14.33 -9.09 -0.50
CA THR A 224 14.19 -10.50 -0.86
C THR A 224 14.97 -10.80 -2.14
N PRO A 225 16.00 -11.67 -2.08
CA PRO A 225 16.75 -12.10 -3.25
C PRO A 225 15.88 -12.71 -4.35
N GLU A 226 16.31 -12.54 -5.61
CA GLU A 226 15.67 -13.20 -6.74
C GLU A 226 15.76 -14.73 -6.59
N GLY A 227 14.65 -15.42 -6.81
CA GLY A 227 14.56 -16.89 -6.67
C GLY A 227 14.32 -17.40 -5.25
N SER A 228 14.32 -16.54 -4.23
CA SER A 228 13.97 -16.92 -2.83
C SER A 228 12.58 -16.46 -2.41
N TRP A 229 11.67 -16.25 -3.38
CA TRP A 229 10.34 -15.73 -3.11
C TRP A 229 9.45 -16.79 -2.49
N ARG A 230 8.82 -16.45 -1.35
CA ARG A 230 7.78 -17.29 -0.74
C ARG A 230 6.57 -17.35 -1.66
N THR A 231 6.03 -18.54 -1.86
CA THR A 231 4.79 -18.76 -2.60
C THR A 231 3.58 -18.55 -1.69
N ALA A 232 2.42 -18.24 -2.28
CA ALA A 232 1.17 -18.17 -1.52
C ALA A 232 0.79 -19.51 -0.84
N GLY A 233 1.29 -20.64 -1.34
CA GLY A 233 1.01 -21.95 -0.74
C GLY A 233 1.80 -22.12 0.55
N GLU A 234 3.09 -21.77 0.53
CA GLU A 234 3.93 -21.74 1.73
C GLU A 234 3.47 -20.69 2.74
N ALA A 235 2.87 -19.59 2.27
CA ALA A 235 2.31 -18.55 3.13
C ALA A 235 1.06 -19.01 3.90
N LEU A 236 0.29 -19.90 3.28
CA LEU A 236 -0.97 -20.42 3.82
C LEU A 236 -0.83 -21.85 4.36
N ALA A 237 0.39 -22.39 4.44
CA ALA A 237 0.62 -23.78 4.84
C ALA A 237 0.11 -24.10 6.26
N ASP A 238 0.14 -23.10 7.14
CA ASP A 238 -0.34 -23.21 8.52
C ASP A 238 -1.79 -22.70 8.69
N ALA A 239 -2.46 -22.33 7.60
CA ALA A 239 -3.86 -21.92 7.66
C ALA A 239 -4.75 -23.14 7.95
N THR A 240 -5.56 -23.03 9.01
CA THR A 240 -6.49 -24.08 9.42
C THR A 240 -7.92 -23.57 9.39
N ASP A 241 -8.87 -24.50 9.34
CA ASP A 241 -10.30 -24.19 9.35
C ASP A 241 -10.75 -23.53 10.67
N ASP A 242 -9.92 -23.61 11.71
CA ASP A 242 -10.16 -23.01 13.03
C ASP A 242 -9.81 -21.52 13.10
N LEU A 243 -9.23 -20.94 12.04
CA LEU A 243 -8.93 -19.51 12.00
C LEU A 243 -10.22 -18.67 12.02
N PRO A 244 -10.22 -17.52 12.72
CA PRO A 244 -11.37 -16.62 12.70
C PRO A 244 -11.61 -16.10 11.27
N ASN A 245 -12.89 -15.90 10.93
CA ASN A 245 -13.34 -15.43 9.61
C ASN A 245 -13.05 -16.37 8.43
N MET A 246 -12.80 -17.66 8.68
CA MET A 246 -12.79 -18.71 7.64
C MET A 246 -14.22 -18.96 7.15
N THR A 247 -14.71 -18.07 6.28
CA THR A 247 -15.99 -18.25 5.58
C THR A 247 -15.73 -18.87 4.21
N TYR A 248 -16.23 -20.08 3.99
CA TYR A 248 -16.22 -20.68 2.67
C TYR A 248 -17.28 -20.01 1.82
N ALA A 249 -16.85 -19.39 0.71
CA ALA A 249 -17.78 -18.91 -0.29
C ALA A 249 -18.49 -20.12 -0.92
N ASP A 250 -19.82 -20.12 -0.92
CA ASP A 250 -20.61 -21.10 -1.68
C ASP A 250 -20.33 -20.89 -3.17
N THR A 251 -19.42 -21.72 -3.69
CA THR A 251 -18.82 -21.55 -5.00
C THR A 251 -19.47 -22.53 -5.96
N GLY A 252 -20.27 -22.02 -6.89
CA GLY A 252 -20.96 -22.86 -7.88
C GLY A 252 -20.00 -23.73 -8.72
N GLU A 253 -20.49 -24.88 -9.19
CA GLU A 253 -19.68 -25.90 -9.89
C GLU A 253 -18.91 -25.35 -11.10
N LYS A 254 -19.47 -24.39 -11.84
CA LYS A 254 -18.79 -23.74 -12.98
C LYS A 254 -17.52 -23.00 -12.55
N THR A 255 -17.53 -22.40 -11.36
CA THR A 255 -16.35 -21.71 -10.81
C THR A 255 -15.34 -22.74 -10.30
N LEU A 256 -15.79 -23.80 -9.61
CA LEU A 256 -14.90 -24.90 -9.21
C LEU A 256 -14.22 -25.55 -10.42
N GLU A 257 -14.95 -25.76 -11.51
CA GLU A 257 -14.40 -26.29 -12.76
C GLU A 257 -13.30 -25.36 -13.31
N ARG A 258 -13.52 -24.04 -13.32
CA ARG A 258 -12.49 -23.07 -13.72
C ARG A 258 -11.24 -23.17 -12.85
N ILE A 259 -11.39 -23.20 -11.53
CA ILE A 259 -10.26 -23.31 -10.59
C ILE A 259 -9.43 -24.56 -10.87
N ARG A 260 -10.08 -25.71 -11.11
CA ARG A 260 -9.40 -26.98 -11.39
C ARG A 260 -8.50 -26.94 -12.64
N HIS A 261 -8.75 -26.03 -13.58
CA HIS A 261 -7.97 -25.89 -14.82
C HIS A 261 -6.82 -24.87 -14.71
N VAL A 262 -6.74 -24.08 -13.64
CA VAL A 262 -5.64 -23.12 -13.44
C VAL A 262 -4.46 -23.84 -12.81
N PRO A 263 -3.32 -24.04 -13.52
CA PRO A 263 -2.15 -24.68 -12.96
C PRO A 263 -1.49 -23.80 -11.88
N PRO A 264 -0.62 -24.35 -11.02
CA PRO A 264 0.18 -23.55 -10.10
C PRO A 264 0.95 -22.44 -10.83
N GLY A 265 0.78 -21.19 -10.38
CA GLY A 265 1.37 -20.01 -11.03
C GLY A 265 0.66 -19.55 -12.31
N GLY A 266 -0.37 -20.28 -12.74
CA GLY A 266 -1.24 -19.92 -13.85
C GLY A 266 -2.31 -18.89 -13.49
N TYR A 267 -3.09 -18.51 -14.49
CA TYR A 267 -4.16 -17.52 -14.40
C TYR A 267 -5.20 -17.74 -15.50
N TYR A 268 -6.12 -16.79 -15.71
CA TYR A 268 -7.27 -16.94 -16.62
C TYR A 268 -6.91 -17.36 -18.07
N ARG A 269 -5.67 -17.13 -18.52
CA ARG A 269 -5.23 -17.53 -19.86
C ARG A 269 -5.05 -19.03 -20.03
N ASP A 270 -4.82 -19.73 -18.92
CA ASP A 270 -4.63 -21.19 -18.89
C ASP A 270 -5.96 -21.95 -18.90
N LEU A 271 -7.09 -21.24 -18.77
CA LEU A 271 -8.41 -21.84 -18.92
C LEU A 271 -8.62 -22.33 -20.36
N PRO A 272 -9.31 -23.47 -20.57
CA PRO A 272 -9.87 -23.82 -21.87
C PRO A 272 -10.79 -22.71 -22.39
N ASP A 273 -10.81 -22.46 -23.71
CA ASP A 273 -11.62 -21.38 -24.31
C ASP A 273 -13.11 -21.49 -23.98
N ARG A 274 -13.62 -22.73 -23.81
CA ARG A 274 -15.01 -22.99 -23.37
C ARG A 274 -15.32 -22.45 -21.96
N LEU A 275 -14.31 -22.29 -21.12
CA LEU A 275 -14.44 -21.80 -19.73
C LEU A 275 -14.12 -20.31 -19.58
N LYS A 276 -13.47 -19.69 -20.58
CA LYS A 276 -13.19 -18.26 -20.59
C LYS A 276 -14.48 -17.44 -20.66
N THR A 277 -14.47 -16.27 -20.05
CA THR A 277 -15.61 -15.34 -20.14
C THR A 277 -15.75 -14.84 -21.57
N LYS A 278 -16.94 -15.02 -22.11
CA LYS A 278 -17.35 -14.57 -23.43
C LYS A 278 -18.19 -13.31 -23.24
N LYS A 279 -17.90 -12.26 -24.01
CA LYS A 279 -18.78 -11.10 -24.13
C LYS A 279 -19.43 -11.18 -25.49
N TYR A 280 -20.75 -11.29 -25.47
CA TYR A 280 -21.55 -11.22 -26.67
C TYR A 280 -21.90 -9.74 -26.89
N GLN A 281 -21.66 -9.23 -28.10
CA GLN A 281 -22.08 -7.89 -28.50
C GLN A 281 -23.52 -7.94 -29.03
N CYS A 282 -24.44 -8.49 -28.23
CA CYS A 282 -25.85 -8.60 -28.57
C CYS A 282 -26.72 -8.62 -27.32
N ASP A 283 -27.98 -8.22 -27.45
CA ASP A 283 -28.97 -8.15 -26.36
C ASP A 283 -29.73 -9.47 -26.15
N CYS A 284 -29.16 -10.61 -26.56
CA CYS A 284 -29.80 -11.91 -26.36
C CYS A 284 -29.88 -12.26 -24.88
N GLU A 285 -31.07 -12.63 -24.41
CA GLU A 285 -31.33 -12.97 -23.01
C GLU A 285 -30.59 -14.26 -22.56
N ASP A 286 -30.50 -15.25 -23.46
CA ASP A 286 -29.74 -16.47 -23.25
C ASP A 286 -28.43 -16.44 -24.06
N THR A 287 -27.33 -16.16 -23.37
CA THR A 287 -25.99 -16.09 -23.97
C THR A 287 -25.37 -17.47 -24.23
N ASP A 288 -25.86 -18.54 -23.59
CA ASP A 288 -25.37 -19.91 -23.82
C ASP A 288 -25.98 -20.51 -25.11
N ALA A 289 -27.20 -20.09 -25.49
CA ALA A 289 -27.86 -20.46 -26.75
C ALA A 289 -27.76 -19.41 -27.87
N CYS A 290 -27.00 -18.32 -27.64
CA CYS A 290 -26.92 -17.19 -28.57
C CYS A 290 -26.23 -17.57 -29.90
N PRO A 291 -26.84 -17.25 -31.07
CA PRO A 291 -26.24 -17.55 -32.38
C PRO A 291 -25.13 -16.57 -32.79
N HIS A 292 -24.94 -15.46 -32.07
CA HIS A 292 -23.89 -14.47 -32.35
C HIS A 292 -22.53 -14.95 -31.86
N GLU A 293 -21.49 -14.67 -32.63
CA GLU A 293 -20.13 -15.09 -32.28
C GLU A 293 -19.61 -14.29 -31.06
N PRO A 294 -19.27 -14.96 -29.94
CA PRO A 294 -18.77 -14.28 -28.77
C PRO A 294 -17.32 -13.84 -28.96
N GLU A 295 -16.99 -12.66 -28.43
CA GLU A 295 -15.59 -12.27 -28.24
C GLU A 295 -15.10 -12.74 -26.87
N ILE A 296 -13.94 -13.40 -26.82
CA ILE A 296 -13.28 -13.72 -25.56
C ILE A 296 -12.71 -12.41 -24.98
N VAL A 297 -13.40 -11.84 -24.01
CA VAL A 297 -12.95 -10.63 -23.34
C VAL A 297 -11.85 -10.90 -22.34
N LYS A 298 -10.78 -10.10 -22.41
CA LYS A 298 -9.67 -10.08 -21.46
C LYS A 298 -10.02 -9.34 -20.16
N ARG A 299 -11.16 -9.62 -19.54
CA ARG A 299 -11.44 -9.11 -18.17
C ARG A 299 -12.17 -10.17 -17.38
N TYR A 300 -11.58 -10.60 -16.26
CA TYR A 300 -12.20 -10.64 -14.95
C TYR A 300 -11.16 -10.91 -13.86
N GLY A 301 -11.32 -10.23 -12.73
CA GLY A 301 -10.58 -10.44 -11.50
C GLY A 301 -11.26 -11.50 -10.64
N THR A 302 -10.58 -12.61 -10.43
CA THR A 302 -10.58 -13.39 -9.18
C THR A 302 -9.43 -14.38 -9.29
N TYR A 303 -8.43 -14.18 -8.44
CA TYR A 303 -7.26 -15.06 -8.34
C TYR A 303 -7.66 -16.25 -7.48
N LEU A 304 -8.29 -17.25 -8.07
CA LEU A 304 -8.63 -18.47 -7.35
C LEU A 304 -7.55 -19.50 -7.63
N ARG A 305 -6.74 -19.78 -6.61
CA ARG A 305 -5.72 -20.84 -6.61
C ARG A 305 -6.29 -22.05 -5.87
N ARG A 306 -6.03 -23.23 -6.41
CA ARG A 306 -6.26 -24.50 -5.72
C ARG A 306 -5.29 -24.61 -4.53
N LEU A 307 -5.83 -24.77 -3.32
CA LEU A 307 -5.10 -25.35 -2.19
C LEU A 307 -5.31 -26.86 -2.30
N ASP A 308 -4.21 -27.62 -2.34
CA ASP A 308 -4.24 -29.08 -2.29
C ASP A 308 -4.47 -29.55 -0.85
#